data_AF-H0URK4-F1
#
_entry.id   AF-H0URK4-F1
#
_cell.length_a   1.000
_cell.length_b   1.000
_cell.length_c   1.000
_cell.angle_alpha   90.00
_cell.angle_beta   90.00
_cell.angle_gamma   90.00
#
_symmetry.space_group_name_H-M   'P 1'
#
loop_
_entity.id
_entity.type
_entity.pdbx_description
1 polymer ?
#
loop_
_entity_poly.entity_id
_entity_poly.type
_entity_poly.pdbx_seq_one_letter_code
_entity_poly.pdbx_strand_id
1 'polypeptide(L)'
;MILVLGLGGLLVQRFFKPHLDRDQYYYVKDITMLASWAMVGIWSGSGLLKWVIIAGMGGLFLGFCQKMQRSFELRPLFLLLGLLLALFGPRINFIGMPGGVFLYLPQGVAVILSALWYSLFPLVLQEVDQIPGLGGSLLFVGWLLMTLGVVTSSPGWNEVIYASLAGLVLIGTFWSRHLHVYGRLGEQMTSMWGMIMGGITVLGASKGLAFSALFLMPLGLFLVPIMETSLRVVGTSLVRRQLGNVTLYRALINRGVDHPMAVYMVSFTCLCLGILGFSAQRYGPWQVPLLVLPGVLLLGGGLYAFLRWGGSVLTHSRRPRIFGVHVDNVTLNYVLGRVRAMVSQGESCLICTLDALGALRSREDAEYREVLNRSDLVLPDGSGLIEAFKLLGNPLSERIPGVEFVDHLCRLAASERWGVFLLGGKPGVAELAAQRLLERHPGLVVAGCRDGYFPDSEEGEVIESIASSGARVLFVGLGVPRQEKWLFKVLKAHGRLPGVVGVGIGGSFDVISGRLKRAPVSWQRLRLEWLYRTIQEPWRIRRVARLPKFAFLVLWEKLFGKREERQD
;
A
#
# COMPACT_ATOMS: atom_id res chain seq x y z
N MET A 1 -5.03 0.05 -35.16
CA MET A 1 -6.03 0.57 -34.19
C MET A 1 -5.55 0.50 -32.75
N ILE A 2 -5.30 -0.69 -32.18
CA ILE A 2 -4.86 -0.83 -30.77
C ILE A 2 -3.57 -0.03 -30.49
N LEU A 3 -2.58 -0.11 -31.38
CA LEU A 3 -1.34 0.68 -31.28
C LEU A 3 -1.59 2.20 -31.34
N VAL A 4 -2.60 2.63 -32.12
CA VAL A 4 -2.97 4.06 -32.23
C VAL A 4 -3.54 4.56 -30.91
N LEU A 5 -4.33 3.75 -30.19
CA LEU A 5 -4.82 4.10 -28.85
C LEU A 5 -3.68 4.22 -27.84
N GLY A 6 -2.76 3.27 -27.85
CA GLY A 6 -1.59 3.30 -26.96
C GLY A 6 -0.71 4.52 -27.21
N LEU A 7 -0.35 4.76 -28.47
CA LEU A 7 0.47 5.92 -28.87
C LEU A 7 -0.25 7.25 -28.59
N GLY A 8 -1.54 7.35 -28.92
CA GLY A 8 -2.35 8.53 -28.61
C GLY A 8 -2.41 8.82 -27.10
N GLY A 9 -2.65 7.79 -26.29
CA GLY A 9 -2.65 7.91 -24.83
C GLY A 9 -1.29 8.34 -24.26
N LEU A 10 -0.18 7.85 -24.83
CA LEU A 10 1.17 8.29 -24.45
C LEU A 10 1.44 9.76 -24.82
N LEU A 11 1.00 10.19 -26.01
CA LEU A 11 1.16 11.57 -26.46
C LEU A 11 0.39 12.54 -25.57
N VAL A 12 -0.87 12.25 -25.26
CA VAL A 12 -1.70 13.05 -24.34
C VAL A 12 -1.03 13.15 -22.97
N GLN A 13 -0.57 12.03 -22.41
CA GLN A 13 0.14 12.02 -21.13
C GLN A 13 1.41 12.87 -21.16
N ARG A 14 2.23 12.75 -22.22
CA ARG A 14 3.48 13.50 -22.35
C ARG A 14 3.24 15.00 -22.50
N PHE A 15 2.16 15.38 -23.20
CA PHE A 15 1.77 16.76 -23.42
C PHE A 15 1.26 17.45 -22.14
N PHE A 16 0.38 16.80 -21.39
CA PHE A 16 -0.25 17.41 -20.20
C PHE A 16 0.58 17.30 -18.93
N LYS A 17 1.51 16.35 -18.83
CA LYS A 17 2.35 16.15 -17.64
C LYS A 17 3.07 17.41 -17.12
N PRO A 18 3.67 18.28 -17.96
CA PRO A 18 4.30 19.51 -17.47
C PRO A 18 3.33 20.67 -17.21
N HIS A 19 2.08 20.59 -17.64
CA HIS A 19 1.12 21.70 -17.63
C HIS A 19 0.04 21.61 -16.54
N LEU A 20 -0.10 20.46 -15.87
CA LEU A 20 -1.18 20.20 -14.92
C LEU A 20 -0.65 19.85 -13.54
N ASP A 21 -1.39 20.26 -12.51
CA ASP A 21 -1.18 19.78 -11.16
C ASP A 21 -1.43 18.27 -11.07
N ARG A 22 -0.85 17.64 -10.05
CA ARG A 22 -0.85 16.17 -9.92
C ARG A 22 -2.26 15.56 -9.95
N ASP A 23 -3.22 16.20 -9.29
CA ASP A 23 -4.60 15.72 -9.22
C ASP A 23 -5.34 15.91 -10.55
N GLN A 24 -5.14 17.05 -11.20
CA GLN A 24 -5.66 17.32 -12.55
C GLN A 24 -5.08 16.34 -13.57
N TYR A 25 -3.78 16.04 -13.47
CA TYR A 25 -3.11 15.07 -14.32
C TYR A 25 -3.69 13.66 -14.15
N TYR A 26 -4.01 13.22 -12.92
CA TYR A 26 -4.68 11.93 -12.70
C TYR A 26 -6.09 11.90 -13.30
N TYR A 27 -6.83 13.00 -13.18
CA TYR A 27 -8.17 13.11 -13.79
C TYR A 27 -8.11 13.04 -15.32
N VAL A 28 -7.13 13.71 -15.94
CA VAL A 28 -6.89 13.63 -17.39
C VAL A 28 -6.54 12.22 -17.82
N LYS A 29 -5.76 11.47 -17.04
CA LYS A 29 -5.47 10.05 -17.33
C LYS A 29 -6.73 9.21 -17.33
N ASP A 30 -7.58 9.40 -16.32
CA ASP A 30 -8.84 8.64 -16.18
C ASP A 30 -9.80 8.97 -17.34
N ILE A 31 -9.92 10.24 -17.75
CA ILE A 31 -10.70 10.66 -18.94
C ILE A 31 -10.10 10.08 -20.23
N THR A 32 -8.78 10.16 -20.41
CA THR A 32 -8.12 9.65 -21.62
C THR A 32 -8.32 8.14 -21.75
N MET A 33 -8.31 7.41 -20.63
CA MET A 33 -8.58 5.99 -20.60
C MET A 33 -10.05 5.67 -20.94
N LEU A 34 -11.00 6.44 -20.39
CA LEU A 34 -12.41 6.34 -20.76
C LEU A 34 -12.63 6.58 -22.26
N ALA A 35 -12.05 7.64 -22.82
CA ALA A 35 -12.10 7.95 -24.24
C ALA A 35 -11.49 6.83 -25.09
N SER A 36 -10.38 6.25 -24.63
CA SER A 36 -9.74 5.13 -25.32
C SER A 36 -10.66 3.89 -25.37
N TRP A 37 -11.34 3.57 -24.27
CA TRP A 37 -12.33 2.49 -24.24
C TRP A 37 -13.55 2.78 -25.12
N ALA A 38 -14.04 4.02 -25.15
CA ALA A 38 -15.13 4.40 -26.06
C ALA A 38 -14.73 4.18 -27.53
N MET A 39 -13.49 4.53 -27.90
CA MET A 39 -12.95 4.30 -29.24
C MET A 39 -12.85 2.80 -29.59
N VAL A 40 -12.44 1.95 -28.64
CA VAL A 40 -12.47 0.47 -28.81
C VAL A 40 -13.87 0.01 -29.21
N GLY A 41 -14.92 0.54 -28.58
CA GLY A 41 -16.31 0.17 -28.85
C GLY A 41 -16.77 0.61 -30.23
N ILE A 42 -16.47 1.85 -30.61
CA ILE A 42 -16.79 2.42 -31.92
C ILE A 42 -16.12 1.60 -33.03
N TRP A 43 -14.84 1.29 -32.87
CA TRP A 43 -14.03 0.62 -33.88
C TRP A 43 -14.26 -0.88 -34.00
N SER A 44 -14.76 -1.54 -32.96
CA SER A 44 -14.95 -3.00 -32.98
C SER A 44 -16.04 -3.48 -33.95
N GLY A 45 -16.96 -2.60 -34.37
CA GLY A 45 -18.12 -2.95 -35.20
C GLY A 45 -19.19 -3.84 -34.51
N SER A 46 -18.84 -4.55 -33.43
CA SER A 46 -19.74 -5.47 -32.71
C SER A 46 -20.74 -4.75 -31.80
N GLY A 47 -22.02 -5.06 -31.96
CA GLY A 47 -23.08 -4.55 -31.07
C GLY A 47 -22.93 -5.03 -29.62
N LEU A 48 -22.46 -6.27 -29.41
CA LEU A 48 -22.33 -6.85 -28.07
C LEU A 48 -21.18 -6.23 -27.29
N LEU A 49 -20.03 -5.98 -27.94
CA LEU A 49 -18.90 -5.31 -27.28
C LEU A 49 -19.21 -3.84 -26.95
N LYS A 50 -20.02 -3.16 -27.77
CA LYS A 50 -20.51 -1.81 -27.45
C LYS A 50 -21.29 -1.78 -26.14
N TRP A 51 -22.20 -2.74 -25.92
CA TRP A 51 -22.93 -2.85 -24.66
C TRP A 51 -22.01 -3.07 -23.46
N VAL A 52 -20.99 -3.92 -23.58
CA VAL A 52 -19.98 -4.13 -22.53
C VAL A 52 -19.25 -2.83 -22.18
N ILE A 53 -18.86 -2.05 -23.19
CA ILE A 53 -18.14 -0.79 -22.98
C ILE A 53 -19.07 0.25 -22.36
N ILE A 54 -20.31 0.38 -22.84
CA ILE A 54 -21.33 1.27 -22.25
C ILE A 54 -21.53 0.94 -20.77
N ALA A 55 -21.64 -0.34 -20.42
CA ALA A 55 -21.74 -0.76 -19.03
C ALA A 55 -20.46 -0.45 -18.24
N GLY A 56 -19.27 -0.55 -18.84
CA GLY A 56 -18.02 -0.06 -18.29
C GLY A 56 -18.05 1.44 -17.94
N MET A 57 -18.54 2.27 -18.87
CA MET A 57 -18.71 3.71 -18.66
C MET A 57 -19.74 4.00 -17.56
N GLY A 58 -20.85 3.27 -17.52
CA GLY A 58 -21.84 3.33 -16.45
C GLY A 58 -21.24 2.94 -15.08
N GLY A 59 -20.38 1.91 -15.07
CA GLY A 59 -19.64 1.51 -13.87
C GLY A 59 -18.69 2.61 -13.38
N LEU A 60 -17.97 3.26 -14.29
CA LEU A 60 -17.12 4.41 -13.96
C LEU A 60 -17.93 5.54 -13.31
N PHE A 61 -19.08 5.87 -13.90
CA PHE A 61 -19.98 6.90 -13.39
C PHE A 61 -20.52 6.57 -12.00
N LEU A 62 -21.00 5.34 -11.78
CA LEU A 62 -21.42 4.87 -10.46
C LEU A 62 -20.28 4.94 -9.44
N GLY A 63 -19.07 4.52 -9.83
CA GLY A 63 -17.88 4.64 -9.00
C GLY A 63 -17.49 6.09 -8.70
N PHE A 64 -17.76 7.03 -9.61
CA PHE A 64 -17.58 8.46 -9.36
C PHE A 64 -18.60 8.97 -8.34
N CYS A 65 -19.87 8.61 -8.49
CA CYS A 65 -20.93 8.92 -7.52
C CYS A 65 -20.59 8.37 -6.13
N GLN A 66 -20.07 7.15 -6.03
CA GLN A 66 -19.62 6.54 -4.77
C GLN A 66 -18.54 7.36 -4.05
N LYS A 67 -17.58 7.90 -4.82
CA LYS A 67 -16.52 8.74 -4.25
C LYS A 67 -17.04 10.11 -3.81
N MET A 68 -18.03 10.65 -4.50
CA MET A 68 -18.60 11.97 -4.21
C MET A 68 -19.63 11.93 -3.06
N GLN A 69 -20.43 10.87 -2.96
CA GLN A 69 -21.47 10.70 -1.94
C GLN A 69 -21.17 9.48 -1.06
N ARG A 70 -20.53 9.72 0.10
CA ARG A 70 -20.22 8.66 1.09
C ARG A 70 -21.41 8.26 1.97
N SER A 71 -22.54 8.98 1.91
CA SER A 71 -23.68 8.78 2.80
C SER A 71 -24.65 7.67 2.37
N PHE A 72 -24.62 7.25 1.09
CA PHE A 72 -25.53 6.24 0.54
C PHE A 72 -24.76 5.02 0.01
N GLU A 73 -25.26 3.82 0.30
CA GLU A 73 -24.71 2.59 -0.26
C GLU A 73 -25.15 2.42 -1.72
N LEU A 74 -24.31 2.87 -2.65
CA LEU A 74 -24.58 2.74 -4.10
C LEU A 74 -24.18 1.37 -4.67
N ARG A 75 -23.65 0.46 -3.84
CA ARG A 75 -23.22 -0.89 -4.26
C ARG A 75 -24.33 -1.71 -4.95
N PRO A 76 -25.62 -1.69 -4.51
CA PRO A 76 -26.70 -2.42 -5.19
C PRO A 76 -26.95 -1.96 -6.63
N LEU A 77 -26.57 -0.73 -7.00
CA LEU A 77 -26.76 -0.23 -8.37
C LEU A 77 -25.90 -0.97 -9.40
N PHE A 78 -24.82 -1.65 -8.97
CA PHE A 78 -24.07 -2.54 -9.86
C PHE A 78 -24.88 -3.76 -10.29
N LEU A 79 -25.83 -4.23 -9.48
CA LEU A 79 -26.76 -5.30 -9.86
C LEU A 79 -27.72 -4.81 -10.94
N LEU A 80 -28.25 -3.59 -10.81
CA LEU A 80 -29.13 -3.00 -11.82
C LEU A 80 -28.38 -2.77 -13.14
N LEU A 81 -27.16 -2.24 -13.08
CA LEU A 81 -26.30 -2.06 -14.25
C LEU A 81 -25.95 -3.40 -14.90
N GLY A 82 -25.64 -4.42 -14.10
CA GLY A 82 -25.40 -5.79 -14.57
C GLY A 82 -26.64 -6.40 -15.21
N LEU A 83 -27.84 -6.18 -14.64
CA LEU A 83 -29.10 -6.64 -15.22
C LEU A 83 -29.38 -5.99 -16.57
N LEU A 84 -29.17 -4.68 -16.70
CA LEU A 84 -29.30 -3.99 -17.98
C LEU A 84 -28.33 -4.57 -19.03
N LEU A 85 -27.06 -4.80 -18.66
CA LEU A 85 -26.10 -5.43 -19.55
C LEU A 85 -26.51 -6.86 -19.93
N ALA A 86 -27.06 -7.64 -18.99
CA ALA A 86 -27.53 -9.00 -19.27
C ALA A 86 -28.78 -9.04 -20.17
N LEU A 87 -29.65 -8.02 -20.10
CA LEU A 87 -30.86 -7.94 -20.94
C LEU A 87 -30.53 -7.57 -22.39
N PHE A 88 -29.65 -6.59 -22.60
CA PHE A 88 -29.37 -6.03 -23.92
C PHE A 88 -28.04 -6.49 -24.54
N GLY A 89 -27.11 -6.99 -23.72
CA GLY A 89 -25.76 -7.34 -24.11
C GLY A 89 -25.51 -8.86 -24.16
N PRO A 90 -24.23 -9.27 -23.99
CA PRO A 90 -23.87 -10.68 -24.01
C PRO A 90 -24.48 -11.43 -22.81
N ARG A 91 -24.71 -12.73 -22.99
CA ARG A 91 -25.35 -13.59 -21.99
C ARG A 91 -24.66 -14.94 -21.92
N ILE A 92 -24.64 -15.52 -20.72
CA ILE A 92 -24.24 -16.90 -20.48
C ILE A 92 -25.42 -17.80 -20.90
N ASN A 93 -25.48 -18.13 -22.18
CA ASN A 93 -26.56 -18.98 -22.71
C ASN A 93 -26.30 -20.47 -22.48
N PHE A 94 -25.04 -20.86 -22.34
CA PHE A 94 -24.65 -22.24 -22.11
C PHE A 94 -23.36 -22.32 -21.31
N ILE A 95 -23.17 -23.48 -20.66
CA ILE A 95 -21.97 -23.84 -19.91
C ILE A 95 -21.34 -25.03 -20.61
N GLY A 96 -20.11 -24.85 -21.12
CA GLY A 96 -19.32 -25.93 -21.69
C GLY A 96 -18.67 -26.77 -20.59
N MET A 97 -18.91 -28.09 -20.61
CA MET A 97 -18.30 -29.06 -19.71
C MET A 97 -17.10 -29.77 -20.38
N PRO A 98 -16.16 -30.32 -19.59
CA PRO A 98 -15.10 -31.18 -20.12
C PRO A 98 -15.69 -32.33 -20.95
N GLY A 99 -15.11 -32.62 -22.11
CA GLY A 99 -15.61 -33.66 -23.04
C GLY A 99 -16.58 -33.16 -24.12
N GLY A 100 -16.79 -31.85 -24.26
CA GLY A 100 -17.56 -31.27 -25.37
C GLY A 100 -19.08 -31.26 -25.18
N VAL A 101 -19.54 -31.50 -23.95
CA VAL A 101 -20.96 -31.43 -23.59
C VAL A 101 -21.33 -29.98 -23.25
N PHE A 102 -22.41 -29.47 -23.83
CA PHE A 102 -22.92 -28.12 -23.57
C PHE A 102 -24.25 -28.17 -22.81
N LEU A 103 -24.31 -27.53 -21.65
CA LEU A 103 -25.54 -27.35 -20.88
C LEU A 103 -26.15 -26.00 -21.21
N TYR A 104 -27.30 -25.99 -21.88
CA TYR A 104 -28.01 -24.77 -22.25
C TYR A 104 -28.90 -24.30 -21.09
N LEU A 105 -28.84 -23.01 -20.78
CA LEU A 105 -29.57 -22.41 -19.67
C LEU A 105 -30.89 -21.81 -20.17
N PRO A 106 -32.01 -21.95 -19.42
CA PRO A 106 -33.23 -21.21 -19.69
C PRO A 106 -32.98 -19.70 -19.68
N GLN A 107 -33.70 -18.95 -20.53
CA GLN A 107 -33.46 -17.52 -20.74
C GLN A 107 -33.48 -16.70 -19.43
N GLY A 108 -34.41 -16.97 -18.51
CA GLY A 108 -34.46 -16.31 -17.21
C GLY A 108 -33.22 -16.57 -16.36
N VAL A 109 -32.76 -17.83 -16.32
CA VAL A 109 -31.56 -18.24 -15.58
C VAL A 109 -30.30 -17.62 -16.19
N ALA A 110 -30.20 -17.60 -17.52
CA ALA A 110 -29.08 -16.98 -18.24
C ALA A 110 -28.94 -15.49 -17.92
N VAL A 111 -30.06 -14.75 -17.87
CA VAL A 111 -30.08 -13.32 -17.52
C VAL A 111 -29.65 -13.11 -16.07
N ILE A 112 -30.24 -13.85 -15.13
CA ILE A 112 -29.91 -13.72 -13.70
C ILE A 112 -28.43 -14.04 -13.45
N LEU A 113 -27.94 -15.15 -14.00
CA LEU A 113 -26.56 -15.56 -13.83
C LEU A 113 -25.57 -14.54 -14.42
N SER A 114 -25.87 -14.02 -15.62
CA SER A 114 -25.05 -12.99 -16.26
C SER A 114 -25.06 -11.68 -15.46
N ALA A 115 -26.22 -11.26 -14.95
CA ALA A 115 -26.36 -10.04 -14.14
C ALA A 115 -25.56 -10.13 -12.84
N LEU A 116 -25.67 -11.26 -12.13
CA LEU A 116 -24.89 -11.54 -10.93
C LEU A 116 -23.39 -11.50 -11.25
N TRP A 117 -22.98 -12.14 -12.34
CA TRP A 117 -21.59 -12.15 -12.78
C TRP A 117 -21.04 -10.74 -13.05
N TYR A 118 -21.78 -9.92 -13.79
CA TYR A 118 -21.38 -8.54 -14.08
C TYR A 118 -21.25 -7.68 -12.82
N SER A 119 -22.15 -7.88 -11.85
CA SER A 119 -22.12 -7.13 -10.60
C SER A 119 -20.97 -7.56 -9.67
N LEU A 120 -20.53 -8.81 -9.75
CA LEU A 120 -19.51 -9.37 -8.86
C LEU A 120 -18.13 -8.73 -9.06
N PHE A 121 -17.69 -8.61 -10.32
CA PHE A 121 -16.34 -8.13 -10.66
C PHE A 121 -16.01 -6.72 -10.14
N PRO A 122 -16.83 -5.68 -10.38
CA PRO A 122 -16.53 -4.34 -9.85
C PRO A 122 -16.49 -4.33 -8.33
N LEU A 123 -17.38 -5.07 -7.65
CA LEU A 123 -17.41 -5.16 -6.19
C LEU A 123 -16.16 -5.84 -5.63
N VAL A 124 -15.77 -6.98 -6.19
CA VAL A 124 -14.56 -7.70 -5.77
C VAL A 124 -13.31 -6.85 -6.02
N LEU A 125 -13.21 -6.21 -7.18
CA LEU A 125 -12.07 -5.38 -7.51
C LEU A 125 -11.97 -4.16 -6.59
N GLN A 126 -13.10 -3.55 -6.19
CA GLN A 126 -13.14 -2.49 -5.17
C GLN A 126 -12.65 -2.94 -3.80
N GLU A 127 -13.02 -4.15 -3.36
CA GLU A 127 -12.58 -4.69 -2.07
C GLU A 127 -11.08 -5.00 -2.06
N VAL A 128 -10.56 -5.54 -3.17
CA VAL A 128 -9.12 -5.79 -3.34
C VAL A 128 -8.33 -4.48 -3.37
N ASP A 129 -8.87 -3.44 -4.01
CA ASP A 129 -8.22 -2.13 -4.14
C ASP A 129 -8.15 -1.35 -2.80
N GLN A 130 -8.81 -1.82 -1.74
CA GLN A 130 -8.57 -1.30 -0.39
C GLN A 130 -7.12 -1.49 0.05
N ILE A 131 -6.44 -2.51 -0.46
CA ILE A 131 -5.01 -2.70 -0.30
C ILE A 131 -4.30 -1.95 -1.45
N PRO A 132 -3.56 -0.87 -1.15
CA PRO A 132 -2.86 -0.12 -2.19
C PRO A 132 -1.93 -1.03 -3.01
N GLY A 133 -1.85 -0.78 -4.31
CA GLY A 133 -1.08 -1.55 -5.28
C GLY A 133 -1.70 -2.89 -5.69
N LEU A 134 -2.46 -3.55 -4.81
CA LEU A 134 -2.98 -4.90 -5.03
C LEU A 134 -4.09 -4.95 -6.08
N GLY A 135 -5.01 -3.99 -6.08
CA GLY A 135 -6.08 -3.92 -7.09
C GLY A 135 -5.52 -3.80 -8.51
N GLY A 136 -4.53 -2.93 -8.70
CA GLY A 136 -3.84 -2.75 -9.97
C GLY A 136 -3.00 -3.93 -10.42
N SER A 137 -2.27 -4.57 -9.50
CA SER A 137 -1.45 -5.74 -9.82
C SER A 137 -2.30 -6.96 -10.19
N LEU A 138 -3.39 -7.22 -9.46
CA LEU A 138 -4.32 -8.30 -9.78
C LEU A 138 -5.12 -8.02 -11.05
N LEU A 139 -5.49 -6.76 -11.31
CA LEU A 139 -6.08 -6.38 -12.61
C LEU A 139 -5.13 -6.72 -13.76
N PHE A 140 -3.85 -6.34 -13.67
CA PHE A 140 -2.87 -6.64 -14.71
C PHE A 140 -2.68 -8.15 -14.92
N VAL A 141 -2.47 -8.91 -13.83
CA VAL A 141 -2.32 -10.37 -13.88
C VAL A 141 -3.56 -11.04 -14.47
N GLY A 142 -4.76 -10.62 -14.05
CA GLY A 142 -6.01 -11.15 -14.57
C GLY A 142 -6.25 -10.83 -16.03
N TRP A 143 -5.91 -9.62 -16.43
CA TRP A 143 -6.04 -9.22 -17.82
C TRP A 143 -5.06 -9.99 -18.72
N LEU A 144 -3.84 -10.22 -18.25
CA LEU A 144 -2.82 -11.01 -18.96
C LEU A 144 -3.27 -12.46 -19.17
N LEU A 145 -3.72 -13.13 -18.11
CA LEU A 145 -4.21 -14.51 -18.21
C LEU A 145 -5.45 -14.63 -19.08
N MET A 146 -6.41 -13.71 -18.93
CA MET A 146 -7.59 -13.65 -19.79
C MET A 146 -7.20 -13.52 -21.26
N THR A 147 -6.27 -12.62 -21.58
CA THR A 147 -5.81 -12.41 -22.96
C THR A 147 -5.14 -13.65 -23.52
N LEU A 148 -4.25 -14.29 -22.74
CA LEU A 148 -3.62 -15.56 -23.13
C LEU A 148 -4.66 -16.66 -23.40
N GLY A 149 -5.65 -16.79 -22.52
CA GLY A 149 -6.74 -17.75 -22.64
C GLY A 149 -7.57 -17.54 -23.90
N VAL A 150 -7.96 -16.30 -24.19
CA VAL A 150 -8.75 -15.96 -25.38
C VAL A 150 -7.94 -16.21 -26.67
N VAL A 151 -6.69 -15.77 -26.72
CA VAL A 151 -5.84 -15.90 -27.93
C VAL A 151 -5.55 -17.37 -28.25
N THR A 152 -5.34 -18.20 -27.24
CA THR A 152 -5.02 -19.63 -27.42
C THR A 152 -6.24 -20.50 -27.70
N SER A 153 -7.43 -20.08 -27.24
CA SER A 153 -8.67 -20.86 -27.36
C SER A 153 -9.52 -20.47 -28.57
N SER A 154 -9.30 -19.28 -29.14
CA SER A 154 -10.10 -18.77 -30.25
C SER A 154 -9.57 -19.25 -31.60
N PRO A 155 -10.43 -19.78 -32.49
CA PRO A 155 -10.03 -20.24 -33.82
C PRO A 155 -9.62 -19.12 -34.79
N GLY A 156 -9.80 -17.85 -34.43
CA GLY A 156 -9.40 -16.71 -35.25
C GLY A 156 -9.63 -15.36 -34.56
N TRP A 157 -9.31 -14.28 -35.27
CA TRP A 157 -9.50 -12.91 -34.81
C TRP A 157 -10.98 -12.59 -34.60
N ASN A 158 -11.35 -12.20 -33.38
CA ASN A 158 -12.70 -11.82 -33.01
C ASN A 158 -12.69 -10.59 -32.08
N GLU A 159 -13.86 -10.01 -31.79
CA GLU A 159 -13.92 -8.82 -30.93
C GLU A 159 -13.45 -9.06 -29.49
N VAL A 160 -13.43 -10.32 -29.01
CA VAL A 160 -12.97 -10.67 -27.66
C VAL A 160 -11.44 -10.59 -27.59
N ILE A 161 -10.73 -11.11 -28.61
CA ILE A 161 -9.28 -10.93 -28.77
C ILE A 161 -8.94 -9.44 -28.91
N TYR A 162 -9.71 -8.72 -29.72
CA TYR A 162 -9.50 -7.29 -29.92
C TYR A 162 -9.62 -6.52 -28.60
N ALA A 163 -10.69 -6.75 -27.83
CA ALA A 163 -10.92 -6.09 -26.56
C ALA A 163 -9.89 -6.48 -25.48
N SER A 164 -9.48 -7.75 -25.43
CA SER A 164 -8.47 -8.22 -24.47
C SER A 164 -7.08 -7.64 -24.78
N LEU A 165 -6.65 -7.62 -26.04
CA LEU A 165 -5.40 -6.97 -26.44
C LEU A 165 -5.45 -5.44 -26.24
N ALA A 166 -6.58 -4.80 -26.53
CA ALA A 166 -6.74 -3.37 -26.28
C ALA A 166 -6.59 -3.04 -24.79
N GLY A 167 -7.20 -3.81 -23.90
CA GLY A 167 -7.06 -3.62 -22.47
C GLY A 167 -5.62 -3.80 -21.96
N LEU A 168 -4.86 -4.77 -22.48
CA LEU A 168 -3.43 -4.92 -22.14
C LEU A 168 -2.62 -3.68 -22.53
N VAL A 169 -2.83 -3.18 -23.75
CA VAL A 169 -2.14 -1.99 -24.24
C VAL A 169 -2.53 -0.76 -23.42
N LEU A 170 -3.79 -0.63 -22.99
CA LEU A 170 -4.21 0.46 -22.12
C LEU A 170 -3.61 0.35 -20.72
N ILE A 171 -3.58 -0.83 -20.11
CA ILE A 171 -2.91 -1.04 -18.81
C ILE A 171 -1.41 -0.69 -18.92
N GLY A 172 -0.75 -1.10 -20.00
CA GLY A 172 0.65 -0.74 -20.29
C GLY A 172 0.86 0.76 -20.53
N THR A 173 -0.01 1.40 -21.30
CA THR A 173 0.05 2.83 -21.62
C THR A 173 -0.15 3.69 -20.37
N PHE A 174 -1.02 3.25 -19.48
CA PHE A 174 -1.31 3.90 -18.21
C PHE A 174 -0.64 3.16 -17.03
N TRP A 175 0.54 2.57 -17.24
CA TRP A 175 1.24 1.74 -16.25
C TRP A 175 1.41 2.44 -14.90
N SER A 176 1.86 3.69 -14.93
CA SER A 176 2.08 4.52 -13.73
C SER A 176 0.79 4.82 -12.95
N ARG A 177 -0.39 4.65 -13.57
CA ARG A 177 -1.70 4.81 -12.91
C ARG A 177 -2.16 3.50 -12.26
N HIS A 178 -1.90 2.36 -12.90
CA HIS A 178 -2.41 1.05 -12.48
C HIS A 178 -1.46 0.33 -11.52
N LEU A 179 -0.16 0.29 -11.84
CA LEU A 179 0.83 -0.52 -11.10
C LEU A 179 1.66 0.34 -10.15
N HIS A 180 0.98 1.20 -9.40
CA HIS A 180 1.60 1.99 -8.34
C HIS A 180 1.44 1.28 -7.00
N VAL A 181 2.53 0.74 -6.46
CA VAL A 181 2.52 -0.11 -5.27
C VAL A 181 1.82 0.53 -4.06
N TYR A 182 1.96 1.84 -3.88
CA TYR A 182 1.33 2.55 -2.76
C TYR A 182 0.02 3.27 -3.12
N GLY A 183 -0.43 3.15 -4.37
CA GLY A 183 -1.60 3.86 -4.88
C GLY A 183 -2.80 2.93 -5.00
N ARG A 184 -4.01 3.47 -4.82
CA ARG A 184 -5.26 2.80 -5.16
C ARG A 184 -5.67 3.14 -6.59
N LEU A 185 -6.34 2.23 -7.27
CA LEU A 185 -7.02 2.51 -8.53
C LEU A 185 -8.16 3.51 -8.30
N GLY A 186 -8.87 3.40 -7.17
CA GLY A 186 -10.03 4.20 -6.83
C GLY A 186 -11.33 3.60 -7.35
N GLU A 187 -12.45 4.02 -6.76
CA GLU A 187 -13.78 3.44 -7.00
C GLU A 187 -14.21 3.58 -8.46
N GLN A 188 -13.83 4.67 -9.14
CA GLN A 188 -14.14 4.92 -10.55
C GLN A 188 -13.52 3.85 -11.45
N MET A 189 -12.22 3.64 -11.30
CA MET A 189 -11.44 2.78 -12.20
C MET A 189 -11.69 1.30 -11.93
N THR A 190 -11.78 0.91 -10.66
CA THR A 190 -12.14 -0.46 -10.26
C THR A 190 -13.51 -0.85 -10.79
N SER A 191 -14.49 0.05 -10.74
CA SER A 191 -15.82 -0.19 -11.28
C SER A 191 -15.80 -0.37 -12.80
N MET A 192 -15.11 0.53 -13.51
CA MET A 192 -14.99 0.46 -14.96
C MET A 192 -14.32 -0.84 -15.41
N TRP A 193 -13.12 -1.12 -14.87
CA TRP A 193 -12.34 -2.30 -15.23
C TRP A 193 -13.04 -3.60 -14.83
N GLY A 194 -13.70 -3.62 -13.66
CA GLY A 194 -14.49 -4.76 -13.21
C GLY A 194 -15.65 -5.05 -14.17
N MET A 195 -16.42 -4.03 -14.54
CA MET A 195 -17.54 -4.18 -15.50
C MET A 195 -17.05 -4.65 -16.88
N ILE A 196 -15.96 -4.07 -17.40
CA ILE A 196 -15.43 -4.46 -18.72
C ILE A 196 -14.86 -5.89 -18.67
N MET A 197 -14.11 -6.26 -17.62
CA MET A 197 -13.57 -7.62 -17.46
C MET A 197 -14.71 -8.65 -17.35
N GLY A 198 -15.72 -8.38 -16.52
CA GLY A 198 -16.92 -9.22 -16.42
C GLY A 198 -17.66 -9.32 -17.77
N GLY A 199 -17.79 -8.21 -18.50
CA GLY A 199 -18.39 -8.15 -19.84
C GLY A 199 -17.67 -9.02 -20.87
N ILE A 200 -16.34 -8.88 -20.97
CA ILE A 200 -15.51 -9.61 -21.94
C ILE A 200 -15.51 -11.11 -21.63
N THR A 201 -15.50 -11.50 -20.36
CA THR A 201 -15.56 -12.93 -19.96
C THR A 201 -16.87 -13.58 -20.39
N VAL A 202 -18.02 -12.92 -20.17
CA VAL A 202 -19.33 -13.42 -20.65
C VAL A 202 -19.41 -13.40 -22.17
N LEU A 203 -18.90 -12.35 -22.83
CA LEU A 203 -18.87 -12.28 -24.29
C LEU A 203 -18.06 -13.45 -24.88
N GLY A 204 -16.91 -13.78 -24.29
CA GLY A 204 -16.12 -14.92 -24.70
C GLY A 204 -16.87 -16.25 -24.53
N ALA A 205 -17.47 -16.46 -23.35
CA ALA A 205 -18.31 -17.62 -23.08
C ALA A 205 -19.45 -17.80 -24.10
N SER A 206 -20.15 -16.70 -24.43
CA SER A 206 -21.27 -16.73 -25.38
C SER A 206 -20.87 -17.18 -26.80
N LYS A 207 -19.58 -17.07 -27.15
CA LYS A 207 -19.02 -17.49 -28.44
C LYS A 207 -18.45 -18.90 -28.44
N GLY A 208 -18.67 -19.68 -27.39
CA GLY A 208 -18.17 -21.05 -27.29
C GLY A 208 -16.68 -21.16 -26.98
N LEU A 209 -16.01 -20.05 -26.63
CA LEU A 209 -14.72 -20.14 -25.96
C LEU A 209 -14.96 -20.85 -24.63
N ALA A 210 -14.11 -21.83 -24.30
CA ALA A 210 -14.31 -22.71 -23.15
C ALA A 210 -14.76 -21.92 -21.91
N PHE A 211 -16.04 -22.11 -21.55
CA PHE A 211 -16.72 -21.37 -20.49
C PHE A 211 -15.92 -21.47 -19.19
N SER A 212 -15.44 -22.67 -18.87
CA SER A 212 -14.57 -22.93 -17.72
C SER A 212 -13.27 -22.13 -17.78
N ALA A 213 -12.62 -22.00 -18.94
CA ALA A 213 -11.29 -21.40 -19.05
C ALA A 213 -11.34 -19.88 -18.83
N LEU A 214 -12.31 -19.21 -19.45
CA LEU A 214 -12.44 -17.75 -19.35
C LEU A 214 -13.08 -17.28 -18.03
N PHE A 215 -13.89 -18.11 -17.39
CA PHE A 215 -14.48 -17.79 -16.08
C PHE A 215 -13.54 -18.12 -14.91
N LEU A 216 -12.88 -19.28 -14.93
CA LEU A 216 -12.00 -19.70 -13.83
C LEU A 216 -10.68 -18.94 -13.78
N MET A 217 -10.21 -18.32 -14.87
CA MET A 217 -8.96 -17.56 -14.84
C MET A 217 -9.07 -16.27 -14.01
N PRO A 218 -10.02 -15.35 -14.29
CA PRO A 218 -10.23 -14.20 -13.42
C PRO A 218 -10.76 -14.61 -12.05
N LEU A 219 -11.71 -15.56 -11.97
CA LEU A 219 -12.27 -15.98 -10.69
C LEU A 219 -11.26 -16.74 -9.81
N GLY A 220 -10.33 -17.49 -10.41
CA GLY A 220 -9.21 -18.17 -9.75
C GLY A 220 -8.19 -17.19 -9.14
N LEU A 221 -7.91 -16.10 -9.84
CA LEU A 221 -7.05 -15.01 -9.36
C LEU A 221 -7.69 -14.21 -8.23
N PHE A 222 -9.00 -14.00 -8.33
CA PHE A 222 -9.78 -13.39 -7.27
C PHE A 222 -10.26 -14.42 -6.25
N LEU A 223 -9.96 -15.71 -6.38
CA LEU A 223 -10.54 -16.77 -5.53
C LEU A 223 -10.12 -16.63 -4.08
N VAL A 224 -8.87 -16.26 -3.83
CA VAL A 224 -8.38 -16.00 -2.46
C VAL A 224 -9.14 -14.81 -1.86
N PRO A 225 -9.20 -13.62 -2.50
CA PRO A 225 -10.07 -12.54 -2.05
C PRO A 225 -11.57 -12.89 -1.95
N ILE A 226 -12.11 -13.66 -2.90
CA ILE A 226 -13.53 -14.04 -3.03
C ILE A 226 -13.92 -15.05 -1.95
N MET A 227 -13.17 -16.14 -1.75
CA MET A 227 -13.39 -17.09 -0.66
C MET A 227 -13.37 -16.39 0.68
N GLU A 228 -12.45 -15.44 0.83
CA GLU A 228 -12.34 -14.64 2.05
C GLU A 228 -13.48 -13.64 2.21
N THR A 229 -14.10 -13.14 1.13
CA THR A 229 -15.31 -12.31 1.20
C THR A 229 -16.59 -13.12 1.35
N SER A 230 -16.70 -14.30 0.74
CA SER A 230 -17.87 -15.18 0.84
C SER A 230 -18.01 -15.80 2.23
N LEU A 231 -16.91 -16.17 2.89
CA LEU A 231 -16.92 -16.58 4.30
C LEU A 231 -17.36 -15.45 5.25
N ARG A 232 -17.30 -14.18 4.81
CA ARG A 232 -17.75 -13.00 5.58
C ARG A 232 -19.23 -12.69 5.39
N VAL A 233 -19.80 -12.93 4.20
CA VAL A 233 -21.24 -12.75 3.95
C VAL A 233 -22.06 -13.72 4.79
N VAL A 234 -21.55 -14.94 5.03
CA VAL A 234 -22.19 -15.91 5.94
C VAL A 234 -22.00 -15.55 7.42
N GLY A 235 -20.96 -14.78 7.78
CA GLY A 235 -20.66 -14.37 9.16
C GLY A 235 -21.16 -12.99 9.59
N THR A 236 -21.82 -12.23 8.71
CA THR A 236 -22.17 -10.81 8.96
C THR A 236 -23.57 -10.56 9.52
N SER A 237 -24.30 -11.61 9.92
CA SER A 237 -25.52 -11.42 10.72
C SER A 237 -25.23 -11.04 12.19
N LEU A 238 -23.98 -11.07 12.68
CA LEU A 238 -23.70 -10.96 14.12
C LEU A 238 -22.59 -10.02 14.60
N VAL A 239 -21.70 -9.44 13.76
CA VAL A 239 -20.63 -8.53 14.29
C VAL A 239 -20.30 -7.35 13.38
N ARG A 240 -20.50 -6.13 13.90
CA ARG A 240 -20.15 -4.82 13.33
C ARG A 240 -18.64 -4.51 13.46
N ARG A 241 -17.76 -5.23 12.75
CA ARG A 241 -16.35 -4.83 12.61
C ARG A 241 -15.90 -4.83 11.14
N GLN A 242 -15.56 -3.64 10.63
CA GLN A 242 -14.85 -3.45 9.38
C GLN A 242 -13.45 -4.08 9.47
N LEU A 243 -13.30 -5.29 8.95
CA LEU A 243 -11.99 -5.98 8.89
C LEU A 243 -11.70 -6.47 7.48
N GLY A 244 -11.81 -5.56 6.50
CA GLY A 244 -11.33 -5.78 5.14
C GLY A 244 -9.80 -5.72 5.08
N ASN A 245 -9.14 -6.88 5.03
CA ASN A 245 -7.87 -7.07 4.33
C ASN A 245 -7.77 -8.56 3.95
N VAL A 246 -7.17 -8.86 2.80
CA VAL A 246 -6.91 -10.23 2.33
C VAL A 246 -6.05 -10.96 3.36
N THR A 247 -6.45 -12.16 3.81
CA THR A 247 -5.84 -12.88 4.94
C THR A 247 -4.39 -13.25 4.64
N LEU A 248 -4.09 -13.64 3.39
CA LEU A 248 -2.74 -13.91 2.94
C LEU A 248 -1.84 -12.66 3.01
N TYR A 249 -2.30 -11.53 2.48
CA TYR A 249 -1.57 -10.26 2.58
C TYR A 249 -1.34 -9.88 4.05
N ARG A 250 -2.38 -9.96 4.89
CA ARG A 250 -2.26 -9.67 6.32
C ARG A 250 -1.30 -10.62 7.03
N ALA A 251 -1.31 -11.92 6.68
CA ALA A 251 -0.38 -12.90 7.22
C ALA A 251 1.07 -12.57 6.84
N LEU A 252 1.33 -12.10 5.62
CA LEU A 252 2.64 -11.64 5.18
C LEU A 252 3.09 -10.39 5.96
N ILE A 253 2.22 -9.38 6.08
CA ILE A 253 2.52 -8.16 6.86
C ILE A 253 2.78 -8.48 8.33
N ASN A 254 1.97 -9.36 8.95
CA ASN A 254 2.16 -9.79 10.35
C ASN A 254 3.48 -10.56 10.54
N ARG A 255 3.90 -11.30 9.50
CA ARG A 255 5.21 -11.93 9.42
C ARG A 255 6.34 -10.96 9.07
N GLY A 256 6.09 -9.65 9.07
CA GLY A 256 7.13 -8.62 8.89
C GLY A 256 7.56 -8.43 7.44
N VAL A 257 6.79 -8.91 6.47
CA VAL A 257 7.06 -8.70 5.04
C VAL A 257 6.70 -7.26 4.67
N ASP A 258 7.57 -6.57 3.93
CA ASP A 258 7.31 -5.24 3.42
C ASP A 258 6.09 -5.21 2.50
N HIS A 259 5.35 -4.09 2.52
CA HIS A 259 4.14 -3.94 1.73
C HIS A 259 4.32 -4.21 0.22
N PRO A 260 5.31 -3.63 -0.49
CA PRO A 260 5.55 -3.93 -1.89
C PRO A 260 5.74 -5.43 -2.16
N MET A 261 6.53 -6.07 -1.31
CA MET A 261 6.85 -7.48 -1.44
C MET A 261 5.60 -8.33 -1.22
N ALA A 262 4.80 -8.01 -0.21
CA ALA A 262 3.54 -8.70 0.05
C ALA A 262 2.56 -8.58 -1.13
N VAL A 263 2.44 -7.40 -1.76
CA VAL A 263 1.60 -7.20 -2.95
C VAL A 263 2.08 -8.05 -4.12
N TYR A 264 3.39 -8.04 -4.42
CA TYR A 264 3.95 -8.85 -5.51
C TYR A 264 3.80 -10.34 -5.26
N MET A 265 3.98 -10.80 -4.02
CA MET A 265 3.80 -12.20 -3.67
C MET A 265 2.37 -12.67 -3.87
N VAL A 266 1.39 -11.92 -3.36
CA VAL A 266 -0.02 -12.27 -3.56
C VAL A 266 -0.34 -12.32 -5.06
N SER A 267 0.14 -11.34 -5.83
CA SER A 267 -0.06 -11.28 -7.28
C SER A 267 0.62 -12.46 -8.01
N PHE A 268 1.81 -12.85 -7.57
CA PHE A 268 2.55 -13.99 -8.11
C PHE A 268 1.86 -15.32 -7.80
N THR A 269 1.42 -15.52 -6.56
CA THR A 269 0.65 -16.71 -6.16
C THR A 269 -0.62 -16.83 -6.99
N CYS A 270 -1.35 -15.72 -7.15
CA CYS A 270 -2.52 -15.66 -8.03
C CYS A 270 -2.12 -16.04 -9.46
N LEU A 271 -1.10 -15.42 -10.06
CA LEU A 271 -0.63 -15.75 -11.42
C LEU A 271 -0.38 -17.25 -11.60
N CYS A 272 0.34 -17.87 -10.66
CA CYS A 272 0.65 -19.29 -10.72
C CYS A 272 -0.61 -20.17 -10.58
N LEU A 273 -1.53 -19.85 -9.67
CA LEU A 273 -2.81 -20.55 -9.55
C LEU A 273 -3.65 -20.44 -10.83
N GLY A 274 -3.64 -19.26 -11.46
CA GLY A 274 -4.33 -19.06 -12.73
C GLY A 274 -3.72 -19.88 -13.88
N ILE A 275 -2.38 -19.95 -13.98
CA ILE A 275 -1.69 -20.80 -14.97
C ILE A 275 -1.96 -22.29 -14.72
N LEU A 276 -1.97 -22.73 -13.46
CA LEU A 276 -2.30 -24.10 -13.08
C LEU A 276 -3.74 -24.44 -13.46
N GLY A 277 -4.69 -23.55 -13.14
CA GLY A 277 -6.09 -23.71 -13.50
C GLY A 277 -6.33 -23.75 -15.01
N PHE A 278 -5.61 -22.93 -15.78
CA PHE A 278 -5.67 -22.95 -17.24
C PHE A 278 -5.11 -24.25 -17.82
N SER A 279 -3.93 -24.67 -17.37
CA SER A 279 -3.27 -25.89 -17.83
C SER A 279 -4.11 -27.14 -17.53
N ALA A 280 -4.70 -27.23 -16.34
CA ALA A 280 -5.53 -28.35 -15.93
C ALA A 280 -6.79 -28.54 -16.79
N GLN A 281 -7.29 -27.47 -17.40
CA GLN A 281 -8.49 -27.52 -18.25
C GLN A 281 -8.18 -27.81 -19.72
N ARG A 282 -7.02 -27.35 -20.20
CA ARG A 282 -6.64 -27.48 -21.61
C ARG A 282 -6.07 -28.86 -21.94
N TYR A 283 -5.43 -29.51 -20.98
CA TYR A 283 -4.69 -30.75 -21.17
C TYR A 283 -5.32 -31.88 -20.35
N GLY A 284 -5.40 -33.09 -20.92
CA GLY A 284 -5.97 -34.26 -20.23
C GLY A 284 -5.14 -34.68 -19.01
N PRO A 285 -5.70 -35.48 -18.07
CA PRO A 285 -5.08 -35.79 -16.77
C PRO A 285 -3.65 -36.35 -16.86
N TRP A 286 -3.32 -37.01 -17.98
CA TRP A 286 -1.99 -37.57 -18.25
C TRP A 286 -0.93 -36.54 -18.71
N GLN A 287 -1.36 -35.39 -19.25
CA GLN A 287 -0.48 -34.30 -19.71
C GLN A 287 -0.35 -33.17 -18.68
N VAL A 288 -1.25 -33.11 -17.70
CA VAL A 288 -1.23 -32.17 -16.57
C VAL A 288 0.11 -32.20 -15.80
N PRO A 289 0.74 -33.35 -15.49
CA PRO A 289 2.01 -33.36 -14.75
C PRO A 289 3.15 -32.64 -15.45
N LEU A 290 3.22 -32.69 -16.79
CA LEU A 290 4.28 -32.04 -17.58
C LEU A 290 4.19 -30.50 -17.58
N LEU A 291 3.00 -29.94 -17.35
CA LEU A 291 2.74 -28.50 -17.34
C LEU A 291 2.56 -27.94 -15.91
N VAL A 292 2.15 -28.78 -14.97
CA VAL A 292 2.07 -28.46 -13.54
C VAL A 292 3.46 -28.45 -12.89
N LEU A 293 4.39 -29.32 -13.31
CA LEU A 293 5.76 -29.32 -12.76
C LEU A 293 6.45 -27.95 -12.89
N PRO A 294 6.50 -27.30 -14.07
CA PRO A 294 7.08 -25.96 -14.21
C PRO A 294 6.37 -24.91 -13.37
N GLY A 295 5.03 -24.96 -13.27
CA GLY A 295 4.24 -24.03 -12.45
C GLY A 295 4.50 -24.19 -10.95
N VAL A 296 4.59 -25.44 -10.47
CA VAL A 296 4.94 -25.77 -9.08
C VAL A 296 6.41 -25.48 -8.78
N LEU A 297 7.32 -25.68 -9.75
CA LEU A 297 8.72 -25.30 -9.64
C LEU A 297 8.92 -23.78 -9.68
N LEU A 298 8.09 -23.03 -10.40
CA LEU A 298 8.08 -21.56 -10.36
C LEU A 298 7.49 -21.04 -9.06
N LEU A 299 6.40 -21.64 -8.56
CA LEU A 299 5.86 -21.34 -7.23
C LEU A 299 6.87 -21.67 -6.13
N GLY A 300 7.44 -22.87 -6.18
CA GLY A 300 8.43 -23.36 -5.23
C GLY A 300 9.75 -22.61 -5.33
N GLY A 301 10.20 -22.26 -6.53
CA GLY A 301 11.39 -21.45 -6.79
C GLY A 301 11.20 -19.99 -6.39
N GLY A 302 10.02 -19.42 -6.64
CA GLY A 302 9.63 -18.09 -6.17
C GLY A 302 9.49 -18.04 -4.65
N LEU A 303 8.90 -19.08 -4.04
CA LEU A 303 8.81 -19.25 -2.59
C LEU A 303 10.18 -19.53 -1.96
N TYR A 304 11.07 -20.26 -2.63
CA TYR A 304 12.44 -20.52 -2.18
C TYR A 304 13.32 -19.28 -2.30
N ALA A 305 13.25 -18.56 -3.43
CA ALA A 305 13.88 -17.25 -3.57
C ALA A 305 13.34 -16.26 -2.53
N PHE A 306 12.05 -16.34 -2.20
CA PHE A 306 11.43 -15.59 -1.11
C PHE A 306 11.92 -16.03 0.27
N LEU A 307 12.03 -17.32 0.56
CA LEU A 307 12.57 -17.81 1.85
C LEU A 307 14.05 -17.48 1.99
N ARG A 308 14.79 -17.42 0.88
CA ARG A 308 16.22 -17.06 0.86
C ARG A 308 16.44 -15.55 0.93
N TRP A 309 15.61 -14.76 0.26
CA TRP A 309 15.68 -13.29 0.26
C TRP A 309 15.01 -12.69 1.50
N GLY A 310 13.83 -13.18 1.88
CA GLY A 310 13.22 -12.96 3.20
C GLY A 310 14.04 -13.58 4.33
N GLY A 311 14.84 -14.61 4.05
CA GLY A 311 15.80 -15.20 4.98
C GLY A 311 16.88 -14.24 5.45
N SER A 312 17.31 -13.27 4.63
CA SER A 312 18.23 -12.22 5.11
C SER A 312 17.55 -11.20 6.03
N VAL A 313 16.23 -11.06 5.96
CA VAL A 313 15.40 -10.25 6.87
C VAL A 313 14.99 -11.04 8.13
N LEU A 314 14.83 -12.36 8.03
CA LEU A 314 14.36 -13.25 9.10
C LEU A 314 15.47 -13.82 10.00
N THR A 315 16.75 -13.73 9.62
CA THR A 315 17.89 -14.21 10.46
C THR A 315 18.34 -13.22 11.53
N HIS A 316 17.78 -12.01 11.55
CA HIS A 316 18.15 -10.98 12.51
C HIS A 316 17.07 -10.85 13.57
N SER A 317 17.48 -10.68 14.84
CA SER A 317 16.53 -10.34 15.91
C SER A 317 15.67 -9.16 15.45
N ARG A 318 14.34 -9.25 15.60
CA ARG A 318 13.43 -8.15 15.23
C ARG A 318 13.62 -6.94 16.14
N ARG A 319 14.15 -7.16 17.35
CA ARG A 319 14.31 -6.16 18.41
C ARG A 319 15.68 -6.32 19.09
N PRO A 320 16.80 -6.15 18.35
CA PRO A 320 18.11 -6.22 18.95
C PRO A 320 18.24 -5.14 20.03
N ARG A 321 18.95 -5.48 21.10
CA ARG A 321 19.15 -4.59 22.24
C ARG A 321 20.53 -3.96 22.20
N ILE A 322 20.60 -2.72 22.67
CA ILE A 322 21.85 -2.03 22.97
C ILE A 322 21.62 -1.26 24.27
N PHE A 323 22.52 -1.45 25.24
CA PHE A 323 22.44 -0.76 26.54
C PHE A 323 21.07 -0.89 27.25
N GLY A 324 20.42 -2.04 27.13
CA GLY A 324 19.13 -2.32 27.77
C GLY A 324 17.92 -1.66 27.09
N VAL A 325 18.07 -1.14 25.88
CA VAL A 325 16.99 -0.61 25.05
C VAL A 325 16.87 -1.45 23.78
N HIS A 326 15.65 -1.82 23.41
CA HIS A 326 15.40 -2.47 22.13
C HIS A 326 15.30 -1.45 20.98
N VAL A 327 15.76 -1.84 19.80
CA VAL A 327 15.63 -1.06 18.56
C VAL A 327 14.93 -1.93 17.54
N ASP A 328 13.87 -1.46 16.90
CA ASP A 328 13.15 -2.26 15.92
C ASP A 328 13.95 -2.36 14.62
N ASN A 329 14.27 -3.60 14.24
CA ASN A 329 14.99 -3.91 13.02
C ASN A 329 14.01 -4.03 11.84
N VAL A 330 13.53 -2.88 11.36
CA VAL A 330 12.44 -2.78 10.38
C VAL A 330 12.77 -1.80 9.26
N THR A 331 12.07 -1.92 8.14
CA THR A 331 12.17 -0.98 7.02
C THR A 331 11.23 0.21 7.21
N LEU A 332 11.53 1.32 6.55
CA LEU A 332 10.68 2.51 6.52
C LEU A 332 9.27 2.16 6.00
N ASN A 333 9.17 1.30 4.98
CA ASN A 333 7.90 0.90 4.40
C ASN A 333 7.04 0.07 5.37
N TYR A 334 7.68 -0.82 6.14
CA TYR A 334 7.00 -1.56 7.20
C TYR A 334 6.44 -0.62 8.26
N VAL A 335 7.23 0.36 8.71
CA VAL A 335 6.80 1.35 9.71
C VAL A 335 5.59 2.15 9.21
N LEU A 336 5.63 2.65 7.97
CA LEU A 336 4.51 3.37 7.36
C LEU A 336 3.24 2.51 7.26
N GLY A 337 3.39 1.23 6.88
CA GLY A 337 2.29 0.27 6.85
C GLY A 337 1.68 0.02 8.22
N ARG A 338 2.52 -0.09 9.25
CA ARG A 338 2.10 -0.27 10.65
C ARG A 338 1.39 0.96 11.20
N VAL A 339 1.91 2.16 10.92
CA VAL A 339 1.25 3.42 11.27
C VAL A 339 -0.14 3.51 10.63
N ARG A 340 -0.26 3.17 9.35
CA ARG A 340 -1.56 3.13 8.65
C ARG A 340 -2.56 2.17 9.31
N ALA A 341 -2.10 0.99 9.73
CA ALA A 341 -2.95 0.03 10.42
C ALA A 341 -3.41 0.54 11.79
N MET A 342 -2.53 1.18 12.56
CA MET A 342 -2.84 1.72 13.88
C MET A 342 -3.83 2.90 13.79
N VAL A 343 -3.60 3.83 12.86
CA VAL A 343 -4.52 4.96 12.64
C VAL A 343 -5.91 4.46 12.21
N SER A 344 -6.00 3.44 11.35
CA SER A 344 -7.29 2.90 10.90
C SER A 344 -8.03 2.13 12.00
N GLN A 345 -7.31 1.53 12.94
CA GLN A 345 -7.87 0.85 14.12
C GLN A 345 -8.24 1.82 15.25
N GLY A 346 -7.84 3.09 15.15
CA GLY A 346 -8.03 4.07 16.23
C GLY A 346 -7.13 3.83 17.43
N GLU A 347 -6.00 3.14 17.25
CA GLU A 347 -5.04 2.85 18.31
C GLU A 347 -4.01 3.98 18.46
N SER A 348 -3.67 4.32 19.70
CA SER A 348 -2.59 5.27 20.00
C SER A 348 -1.22 4.59 19.95
N CYS A 349 -0.28 5.19 19.22
CA CYS A 349 1.06 4.64 19.02
C CYS A 349 2.13 5.66 19.40
N LEU A 350 3.16 5.20 20.11
CA LEU A 350 4.37 5.95 20.44
C LEU A 350 5.54 5.43 19.61
N ILE A 351 6.09 6.32 18.77
CA ILE A 351 7.28 6.06 17.95
C ILE A 351 8.42 6.96 18.42
N CYS A 352 9.55 6.33 18.74
CA CYS A 352 10.78 7.00 19.17
C CYS A 352 11.85 6.89 18.09
N THR A 353 12.54 7.98 17.74
CA THR A 353 13.71 7.94 16.86
C THR A 353 14.99 7.95 17.68
N LEU A 354 15.67 6.80 17.76
CA LEU A 354 16.86 6.62 18.59
C LEU A 354 18.15 6.85 17.79
N ASP A 355 19.01 7.71 18.30
CA ASP A 355 20.39 7.89 17.83
C ASP A 355 21.41 7.36 18.88
N ALA A 356 22.69 7.40 18.54
CA ALA A 356 23.76 6.92 19.43
C ALA A 356 23.83 7.68 20.78
N LEU A 357 23.52 8.98 20.78
CA LEU A 357 23.53 9.78 22.00
C LEU A 357 22.30 9.50 22.87
N GLY A 358 21.15 9.25 22.26
CA GLY A 358 19.95 8.76 22.93
C GLY A 358 20.20 7.40 23.57
N ALA A 359 20.82 6.47 22.86
CA ALA A 359 21.20 5.16 23.41
C ALA A 359 22.20 5.30 24.57
N LEU A 360 23.18 6.22 24.50
CA LEU A 360 24.06 6.49 25.62
C LEU A 360 23.30 7.07 26.83
N ARG A 361 22.36 8.00 26.58
CA ARG A 361 21.54 8.63 27.62
C ARG A 361 20.63 7.64 28.33
N SER A 362 20.09 6.63 27.66
CA SER A 362 19.27 5.60 28.31
C SER A 362 20.03 4.83 29.39
N ARG A 363 21.37 4.81 29.37
CA ARG A 363 22.19 4.28 30.48
C ARG A 363 22.16 5.16 31.72
N GLU A 364 22.06 6.48 31.54
CA GLU A 364 22.16 7.50 32.58
C GLU A 364 20.77 7.87 33.13
N ASP A 365 19.70 7.70 32.34
CA ASP A 365 18.32 8.08 32.67
C ASP A 365 17.40 6.84 32.62
N ALA A 366 17.05 6.31 33.80
CA ALA A 366 16.24 5.10 33.94
C ALA A 366 14.79 5.29 33.46
N GLU A 367 14.20 6.46 33.68
CA GLU A 367 12.86 6.80 33.22
C GLU A 367 12.82 6.83 31.68
N TYR A 368 13.82 7.46 31.06
CA TYR A 368 13.93 7.48 29.59
C TYR A 368 14.10 6.06 29.01
N ARG A 369 14.89 5.20 29.67
CA ARG A 369 15.03 3.79 29.26
C ARG A 369 13.69 3.04 29.30
N GLU A 370 12.91 3.25 30.35
CA GLU A 370 11.60 2.61 30.50
C GLU A 370 10.63 3.07 29.42
N VAL A 371 10.61 4.37 29.14
CA VAL A 371 9.79 4.94 28.05
C VAL A 371 10.13 4.31 26.70
N LEU A 372 11.42 4.21 26.37
CA LEU A 372 11.85 3.55 25.13
C LEU A 372 11.41 2.08 25.09
N ASN A 373 11.57 1.35 26.19
CA ASN A 373 11.19 -0.06 26.26
C ASN A 373 9.68 -0.31 26.20
N ARG A 374 8.86 0.69 26.55
CA ARG A 374 7.40 0.64 26.45
C ARG A 374 6.84 1.33 25.20
N SER A 375 7.69 1.88 24.34
CA SER A 375 7.25 2.45 23.07
C SER A 375 6.84 1.36 22.09
N ASP A 376 5.94 1.67 21.15
CA ASP A 376 5.45 0.69 20.19
C ASP A 376 6.48 0.41 19.09
N LEU A 377 7.27 1.43 18.73
CA LEU A 377 8.38 1.36 17.77
C LEU A 377 9.55 2.27 18.18
N VAL A 378 10.78 1.73 18.12
CA VAL A 378 12.04 2.45 18.27
C VAL A 378 12.83 2.41 16.96
N LEU A 379 12.83 3.52 16.21
CA LEU A 379 13.43 3.63 14.89
C LEU A 379 14.91 4.05 14.95
N PRO A 380 15.79 3.49 14.10
CA PRO A 380 17.21 3.87 14.07
C PRO A 380 17.50 5.10 13.20
N ASP A 381 17.73 6.27 13.82
CA ASP A 381 17.95 7.56 13.14
C ASP A 381 19.43 7.81 12.74
N GLY A 382 20.36 7.34 13.58
CA GLY A 382 21.78 7.71 13.49
C GLY A 382 22.69 6.64 12.89
N SER A 383 23.63 7.04 12.01
CA SER A 383 24.66 6.14 11.48
C SER A 383 25.53 5.48 12.56
N GLY A 384 25.75 6.16 13.70
CA GLY A 384 26.49 5.60 14.82
C GLY A 384 25.80 4.38 15.44
N LEU A 385 24.46 4.38 15.47
CA LEU A 385 23.68 3.25 15.96
C LEU A 385 23.75 2.07 14.97
N ILE A 386 23.61 2.36 13.66
CA ILE A 386 23.75 1.36 12.59
C ILE A 386 25.11 0.64 12.66
N GLU A 387 26.20 1.40 12.81
CA GLU A 387 27.55 0.82 12.92
C GLU A 387 27.78 0.06 14.23
N ALA A 388 27.20 0.52 15.34
CA ALA A 388 27.25 -0.20 16.61
C ALA A 388 26.60 -1.60 16.49
N PHE A 389 25.41 -1.67 15.92
CA PHE A 389 24.69 -2.93 15.72
C PHE A 389 25.40 -3.87 14.75
N LYS A 390 26.01 -3.35 13.68
CA LYS A 390 26.92 -4.14 12.82
C LYS A 390 28.11 -4.69 13.59
N LEU A 391 28.75 -3.87 14.42
CA LEU A 391 29.93 -4.25 15.19
C LEU A 391 29.60 -5.35 16.21
N LEU A 392 28.40 -5.28 16.82
CA LEU A 392 27.84 -6.26 17.76
C LEU A 392 27.28 -7.53 17.07
N GLY A 393 27.33 -7.63 15.74
CA GLY A 393 26.90 -8.81 15.00
C GLY A 393 25.38 -8.94 14.82
N ASN A 394 24.63 -7.86 15.03
CA ASN A 394 23.18 -7.77 14.82
C ASN A 394 22.85 -6.57 13.92
N PRO A 395 23.27 -6.56 12.64
CA PRO A 395 23.08 -5.40 11.76
C PRO A 395 21.61 -5.05 11.57
N LEU A 396 21.32 -3.75 11.61
CA LEU A 396 20.00 -3.21 11.31
C LEU A 396 19.77 -3.13 9.80
N SER A 397 18.54 -3.42 9.35
CA SER A 397 18.13 -3.50 7.94
C SER A 397 18.18 -2.14 7.26
N GLU A 398 17.72 -1.09 7.93
CA GLU A 398 17.60 0.24 7.35
C GLU A 398 17.89 1.33 8.40
N ARG A 399 18.50 2.44 7.96
CA ARG A 399 18.55 3.69 8.73
C ARG A 399 17.30 4.48 8.38
N ILE A 400 16.53 4.89 9.39
CA ILE A 400 15.29 5.65 9.23
C ILE A 400 15.46 7.01 9.90
N PRO A 401 15.97 8.03 9.18
CA PRO A 401 16.19 9.34 9.79
C PRO A 401 14.89 10.04 10.16
N GLY A 402 14.84 10.72 11.29
CA GLY A 402 13.63 11.41 11.77
C GLY A 402 13.08 12.41 10.73
N VAL A 403 13.96 13.18 10.08
CA VAL A 403 13.59 14.13 9.02
C VAL A 403 12.96 13.44 7.80
N GLU A 404 13.50 12.28 7.40
CA GLU A 404 12.95 11.50 6.28
C GLU A 404 11.63 10.86 6.67
N PHE A 405 11.54 10.32 7.89
CA PHE A 405 10.34 9.69 8.39
C PHE A 405 9.17 10.67 8.44
N VAL A 406 9.40 11.92 8.89
CA VAL A 406 8.38 12.98 8.84
C VAL A 406 7.90 13.22 7.41
N ASP A 407 8.81 13.36 6.43
CA ASP A 407 8.43 13.60 5.03
C ASP A 407 7.58 12.46 4.47
N HIS A 408 8.00 11.21 4.71
CA HIS A 408 7.28 10.02 4.24
C HIS A 408 5.93 9.85 4.93
N LEU A 409 5.85 10.12 6.23
CA LEU A 409 4.61 10.03 6.98
C LEU A 409 3.64 11.16 6.61
N CYS A 410 4.12 12.38 6.33
CA CYS A 410 3.29 13.45 5.77
C CYS A 410 2.76 13.11 4.38
N ARG A 411 3.56 12.48 3.53
CA ARG A 411 3.09 11.98 2.21
C ARG A 411 1.96 10.98 2.36
N LEU A 412 2.10 10.05 3.31
CA LEU A 412 1.06 9.09 3.65
C LEU A 412 -0.19 9.80 4.20
N ALA A 413 -0.02 10.72 5.15
CA ALA A 413 -1.10 11.50 5.74
C ALA A 413 -1.87 12.32 4.68
N ALA A 414 -1.19 12.90 3.69
CA ALA A 414 -1.83 13.59 2.58
C ALA A 414 -2.71 12.64 1.73
N SER A 415 -2.21 11.43 1.45
CA SER A 415 -2.98 10.43 0.68
C SER A 415 -4.21 9.91 1.42
N GLU A 416 -4.14 9.83 2.75
CA GLU A 416 -5.22 9.31 3.61
C GLU A 416 -6.09 10.44 4.21
N ARG A 417 -5.74 11.70 3.94
CA ARG A 417 -6.35 12.92 4.52
C ARG A 417 -6.35 12.94 6.05
N TRP A 418 -5.26 12.52 6.66
CA TRP A 418 -5.07 12.61 8.11
C TRP A 418 -4.66 14.01 8.53
N GLY A 419 -5.23 14.50 9.63
CA GLY A 419 -4.78 15.71 10.30
C GLY A 419 -3.41 15.48 10.97
N VAL A 420 -2.47 16.39 10.72
CA VAL A 420 -1.12 16.37 11.31
C VAL A 420 -0.93 17.57 12.23
N PHE A 421 -0.46 17.33 13.45
CA PHE A 421 -0.12 18.36 14.42
C PHE A 421 1.40 18.43 14.65
N LEU A 422 1.95 19.64 14.69
CA LEU A 422 3.37 19.89 14.88
C LEU A 422 3.61 20.62 16.22
N LEU A 423 4.23 19.94 17.19
CA LEU A 423 4.55 20.50 18.51
C LEU A 423 6.06 20.55 18.74
N GLY A 424 6.66 21.73 18.79
CA GLY A 424 8.08 21.87 19.17
C GLY A 424 8.86 22.88 18.35
N GLY A 425 10.17 22.91 18.57
CA GLY A 425 11.03 23.96 18.01
C GLY A 425 10.85 25.30 18.74
N LYS A 426 11.60 26.31 18.26
CA LYS A 426 11.45 27.70 18.73
C LYS A 426 10.17 28.33 18.14
N PRO A 427 9.64 29.41 18.73
CA PRO A 427 8.53 30.16 18.14
C PRO A 427 8.76 30.44 16.65
N GLY A 428 7.76 30.12 15.81
CA GLY A 428 7.81 30.27 14.35
C GLY A 428 8.40 29.08 13.59
N VAL A 429 9.07 28.13 14.25
CA VAL A 429 9.73 27.00 13.56
C VAL A 429 8.72 25.93 13.16
N ALA A 430 7.74 25.62 14.00
CA ALA A 430 6.70 24.64 13.69
C ALA A 430 5.78 25.13 12.56
N GLU A 431 5.45 26.42 12.58
CA GLU A 431 4.64 27.12 11.58
C GLU A 431 5.34 27.08 10.21
N LEU A 432 6.63 27.43 10.17
CA LEU A 432 7.42 27.40 8.93
C LEU A 432 7.60 25.95 8.44
N ALA A 433 7.80 24.98 9.34
CA ALA A 433 7.86 23.58 8.96
C ALA A 433 6.53 23.09 8.36
N ALA A 434 5.39 23.50 8.94
CA ALA A 434 4.06 23.18 8.41
C ALA A 434 3.87 23.74 6.99
N GLN A 435 4.23 25.00 6.75
CA GLN A 435 4.18 25.63 5.42
C GLN A 435 5.02 24.85 4.40
N ARG A 436 6.26 24.49 4.75
CA ARG A 436 7.14 23.70 3.88
C ARG A 436 6.60 22.30 3.59
N LEU A 437 5.93 21.67 4.55
CA LEU A 437 5.33 20.36 4.35
C LEU A 437 4.07 20.42 3.47
N LEU A 438 3.28 21.49 3.58
CA LEU A 438 2.15 21.76 2.68
C LEU A 438 2.62 21.99 1.24
N GLU A 439 3.70 22.76 1.04
CA GLU A 439 4.34 22.94 -0.28
C GLU A 439 4.80 21.61 -0.90
N ARG A 440 5.41 20.72 -0.08
CA ARG A 440 5.97 19.44 -0.55
C ARG A 440 4.92 18.36 -0.78
N HIS A 441 3.84 18.35 0.00
CA HIS A 441 2.81 17.32 -0.03
C HIS A 441 1.43 17.94 -0.22
N PRO A 442 1.03 18.25 -1.47
CA PRO A 442 -0.31 18.73 -1.78
C PRO A 442 -1.38 17.77 -1.24
N GLY A 443 -2.38 18.31 -0.55
CA GLY A 443 -3.45 17.53 0.11
C GLY A 443 -3.17 17.16 1.57
N LEU A 444 -2.00 17.51 2.12
CA LEU A 444 -1.73 17.40 3.55
C LEU A 444 -2.67 18.31 4.36
N VAL A 445 -3.26 17.77 5.43
CA VAL A 445 -4.06 18.54 6.38
C VAL A 445 -3.22 18.84 7.61
N VAL A 446 -2.82 20.09 7.80
CA VAL A 446 -2.19 20.53 9.06
C VAL A 446 -3.30 20.90 10.02
N ALA A 447 -3.50 20.06 11.04
CA ALA A 447 -4.52 20.23 12.07
C ALA A 447 -4.16 21.31 13.09
N GLY A 448 -2.86 21.58 13.27
CA GLY A 448 -2.37 22.65 14.12
C GLY A 448 -0.85 22.62 14.27
N CYS A 449 -0.31 23.70 14.83
CA CYS A 449 1.10 23.78 15.19
C CYS A 449 1.28 24.67 16.43
N ARG A 450 2.29 24.35 17.25
CA ARG A 450 2.68 25.14 18.42
C ARG A 450 4.17 24.93 18.71
N ASP A 451 4.83 25.94 19.26
CA ASP A 451 6.22 25.84 19.66
C ASP A 451 6.42 24.97 20.92
N GLY A 452 7.68 24.66 21.24
CA GLY A 452 8.03 23.77 22.35
C GLY A 452 8.29 24.45 23.70
N TYR A 453 8.15 25.77 23.78
CA TYR A 453 8.51 26.58 24.95
C TYR A 453 7.25 27.03 25.70
N PHE A 454 6.49 26.05 26.20
CA PHE A 454 5.36 26.28 27.10
C PHE A 454 5.70 25.87 28.55
N PRO A 455 5.20 26.62 29.56
CA PRO A 455 5.31 26.24 30.97
C PRO A 455 4.42 25.04 31.29
N ASP A 456 4.73 24.32 32.37
CA ASP A 456 3.97 23.12 32.77
C ASP A 456 2.49 23.44 33.10
N SER A 457 2.18 24.67 33.48
CA SER A 457 0.80 25.14 33.69
C SER A 457 -0.04 25.14 32.40
N GLU A 458 0.60 25.34 31.24
CA GLU A 458 -0.07 25.35 29.93
C GLU A 458 -0.13 23.96 29.28
N GLU A 459 0.45 22.93 29.90
CA GLU A 459 0.49 21.56 29.34
C GLU A 459 -0.92 21.02 29.06
N GLY A 460 -1.89 21.33 29.94
CA GLY A 460 -3.30 20.95 29.76
C GLY A 460 -3.91 21.54 28.48
N GLU A 461 -3.72 22.83 28.27
CA GLU A 461 -4.21 23.55 27.09
C GLU A 461 -3.59 23.04 25.79
N VAL A 462 -2.29 22.69 25.82
CA VAL A 462 -1.60 22.08 24.68
C VAL A 462 -2.25 20.74 24.31
N ILE A 463 -2.51 19.89 25.31
CA ILE A 463 -3.14 18.59 25.09
C ILE A 463 -4.56 18.75 24.55
N GLU A 464 -5.35 19.68 25.10
CA GLU A 464 -6.72 19.96 24.63
C GLU A 464 -6.74 20.51 23.20
N SER A 465 -5.80 21.39 22.85
CA SER A 465 -5.64 21.89 21.49
C SER A 465 -5.36 20.76 20.50
N ILE A 466 -4.51 19.79 20.87
CA ILE A 466 -4.22 18.62 20.01
C ILE A 466 -5.43 17.68 19.92
N ALA A 467 -6.12 17.44 21.03
CA ALA A 467 -7.28 16.56 21.07
C ALA A 467 -8.45 17.09 20.22
N SER A 468 -8.67 18.42 20.27
CA SER A 468 -9.74 19.09 19.52
C SER A 468 -9.41 19.35 18.04
N SER A 469 -8.14 19.29 17.64
CA SER A 469 -7.73 19.59 16.26
C SER A 469 -8.08 18.49 15.24
N GLY A 470 -8.50 17.31 15.70
CA GLY A 470 -8.70 16.14 14.81
C GLY A 470 -7.40 15.54 14.27
N ALA A 471 -6.27 15.80 14.92
CA ALA A 471 -5.00 15.23 14.51
C ALA A 471 -4.98 13.71 14.70
N ARG A 472 -4.42 13.00 13.72
CA ARG A 472 -4.12 11.56 13.80
C ARG A 472 -2.62 11.29 13.91
N VAL A 473 -1.80 12.24 13.49
CA VAL A 473 -0.35 12.20 13.62
C VAL A 473 0.11 13.42 14.41
N LEU A 474 0.92 13.19 15.43
CA LEU A 474 1.50 14.22 16.28
C LEU A 474 3.03 14.13 16.21
N PHE A 475 3.66 15.15 15.65
CA PHE A 475 5.11 15.27 15.62
C PHE A 475 5.59 16.12 16.79
N VAL A 476 6.50 15.58 17.61
CA VAL A 476 7.01 16.26 18.81
C VAL A 476 8.51 16.50 18.72
N GLY A 477 8.90 17.77 18.71
CA GLY A 477 10.27 18.27 18.62
C GLY A 477 10.70 19.03 19.88
N LEU A 478 10.42 18.51 21.07
CA LEU A 478 10.81 19.11 22.37
C LEU A 478 12.27 18.79 22.77
N GLY A 479 12.92 17.90 22.02
CA GLY A 479 14.26 17.41 22.30
C GLY A 479 14.28 16.21 23.24
N VAL A 480 15.28 15.36 23.06
CA VAL A 480 15.49 14.16 23.88
C VAL A 480 16.01 14.58 25.28
N PRO A 481 15.50 14.03 26.40
CA PRO A 481 14.46 12.99 26.51
C PRO A 481 13.04 13.54 26.73
N ARG A 482 12.85 14.88 26.75
CA ARG A 482 11.57 15.52 27.09
C ARG A 482 10.45 15.10 26.14
N GLN A 483 10.73 14.98 24.85
CA GLN A 483 9.74 14.60 23.85
C GLN A 483 9.20 13.18 24.06
N GLU A 484 10.06 12.19 24.35
CA GLU A 484 9.63 10.81 24.57
C GLU A 484 8.84 10.70 25.88
N LYS A 485 9.35 11.30 26.96
CA LYS A 485 8.67 11.30 28.27
C LYS A 485 7.29 11.96 28.19
N TRP A 486 7.20 13.12 27.53
CA TRP A 486 5.93 13.83 27.34
C TRP A 486 4.94 13.02 26.50
N LEU A 487 5.38 12.46 25.37
CA LEU A 487 4.53 11.62 24.54
C LEU A 487 4.05 10.37 25.28
N PHE A 488 4.92 9.71 26.05
CA PHE A 488 4.56 8.54 26.83
C PHE A 488 3.49 8.88 27.89
N LYS A 489 3.68 9.99 28.61
CA LYS A 489 2.72 10.50 29.59
C LYS A 489 1.35 10.73 28.95
N VAL A 490 1.30 11.44 27.81
CA VAL A 490 0.04 11.84 27.17
C VAL A 490 -0.67 10.68 26.47
N LEU A 491 0.07 9.81 25.77
CA LEU A 491 -0.51 8.72 24.97
C LEU A 491 -0.79 7.45 25.80
N LYS A 492 0.15 7.04 26.65
CA LYS A 492 0.08 5.74 27.34
C LYS A 492 -0.38 5.88 28.79
N ALA A 493 0.22 6.79 29.56
CA ALA A 493 -0.10 6.90 30.99
C ALA A 493 -1.48 7.54 31.25
N HIS A 494 -1.80 8.61 30.53
CA HIS A 494 -3.06 9.33 30.70
C HIS A 494 -4.13 8.99 29.66
N GLY A 495 -3.74 8.42 28.51
CA GLY A 495 -4.67 8.07 27.43
C GLY A 495 -5.44 9.27 26.84
N ARG A 496 -4.88 10.48 26.92
CA ARG A 496 -5.60 11.73 26.56
C ARG A 496 -5.71 11.97 25.05
N LEU A 497 -4.94 11.24 24.26
CA LEU A 497 -4.92 11.35 22.79
C LEU A 497 -5.19 9.97 22.13
N PRO A 498 -6.41 9.41 22.28
CA PRO A 498 -6.75 8.12 21.70
C PRO A 498 -6.70 8.17 20.17
N GLY A 499 -6.14 7.13 19.54
CA GLY A 499 -6.05 7.05 18.08
C GLY A 499 -5.10 8.04 17.41
N VAL A 500 -4.15 8.59 18.18
CA VAL A 500 -3.07 9.45 17.70
C VAL A 500 -1.75 8.69 17.66
N VAL A 501 -1.03 8.81 16.55
CA VAL A 501 0.35 8.34 16.42
C VAL A 501 1.30 9.48 16.75
N GLY A 502 1.93 9.41 17.92
CA GLY A 502 2.93 10.36 18.37
C GLY A 502 4.34 9.94 18.01
N VAL A 503 5.10 10.85 17.42
CA VAL A 503 6.46 10.61 16.95
C VAL A 503 7.40 11.65 17.55
N GLY A 504 8.37 11.20 18.35
CA GLY A 504 9.49 12.04 18.77
C GLY A 504 10.45 12.22 17.60
N ILE A 505 10.70 13.47 17.17
CA ILE A 505 11.50 13.76 15.96
C ILE A 505 12.70 14.68 16.22
N GLY A 506 12.93 15.09 17.46
CA GLY A 506 14.06 15.93 17.83
C GLY A 506 14.08 17.25 17.05
N GLY A 507 15.28 17.70 16.67
CA GLY A 507 15.47 18.92 15.88
C GLY A 507 15.22 18.74 14.38
N SER A 508 14.23 17.94 14.00
CA SER A 508 13.86 17.72 12.58
C SER A 508 13.11 18.92 12.01
N PHE A 509 12.33 19.65 12.82
CA PHE A 509 11.63 20.86 12.38
C PHE A 509 12.59 21.96 11.92
N ASP A 510 13.75 22.13 12.56
CA ASP A 510 14.75 23.10 12.10
C ASP A 510 15.29 22.81 10.69
N VAL A 511 15.36 21.53 10.30
CA VAL A 511 15.78 21.13 8.95
C VAL A 511 14.63 21.29 7.96
N ILE A 512 13.40 20.91 8.34
CA ILE A 512 12.22 20.98 7.46
C ILE A 512 11.84 22.42 7.16
N SER A 513 11.86 23.30 8.18
CA SER A 513 11.61 24.74 8.05
C SER A 513 12.64 25.46 7.18
N GLY A 514 13.80 24.84 6.92
CA GLY A 514 14.90 25.42 6.14
C GLY A 514 15.86 26.29 6.95
N ARG A 515 15.65 26.40 8.27
CA ARG A 515 16.55 27.11 9.18
C ARG A 515 17.94 26.47 9.23
N LEU A 516 17.99 25.14 9.22
CA LEU A 516 19.21 24.36 9.08
C LEU A 516 19.23 23.69 7.70
N LYS A 517 20.37 23.77 7.01
CA LYS A 517 20.55 23.05 5.76
C LYS A 517 20.81 21.59 6.07
N ARG A 518 20.14 20.70 5.35
CA ARG A 518 20.43 19.27 5.40
C ARG A 518 21.83 19.00 4.81
N ALA A 519 22.55 18.01 5.36
CA ALA A 519 23.85 17.62 4.80
C ALA A 519 23.72 17.22 3.32
N PRO A 520 24.65 17.62 2.44
CA PRO A 520 24.66 17.16 1.05
C PRO A 520 24.73 15.63 0.96
N VAL A 521 24.25 15.06 -0.15
CA VAL A 521 24.20 13.60 -0.36
C VAL A 521 25.59 12.96 -0.23
N SER A 522 26.67 13.64 -0.63
CA SER A 522 28.05 13.17 -0.44
C SER A 522 28.40 12.97 1.03
N TRP A 523 28.07 13.93 1.90
CA TRP A 523 28.29 13.84 3.34
C TRP A 523 27.41 12.77 4.00
N GLN A 524 26.17 12.61 3.52
CA GLN A 524 25.28 11.54 3.99
C GLN A 524 25.82 10.15 3.63
N ARG A 525 26.31 9.96 2.40
CA ARG A 525 26.95 8.70 1.95
C ARG A 525 28.20 8.37 2.76
N LEU A 526 28.98 9.39 3.14
CA LEU A 526 30.14 9.27 4.03
C LEU A 526 29.76 9.16 5.52
N ARG A 527 28.47 9.21 5.88
CA ARG A 527 27.96 9.15 7.26
C ARG A 527 28.48 10.28 8.16
N LEU A 528 28.85 11.41 7.55
CA LEU A 528 29.37 12.62 8.21
C LEU A 528 28.28 13.67 8.48
N GLU A 529 27.01 13.26 8.49
CA GLU A 529 25.87 14.17 8.73
C GLU A 529 25.97 14.85 10.11
N TRP A 530 26.50 14.15 11.11
CA TRP A 530 26.77 14.73 12.44
C TRP A 530 27.82 15.84 12.40
N LEU A 531 28.87 15.69 11.56
CA LEU A 531 29.94 16.66 11.43
C LEU A 531 29.43 17.90 10.70
N TYR A 532 28.69 17.72 9.60
CA TYR A 532 28.05 18.82 8.87
C TYR A 532 27.12 19.64 9.79
N ARG A 533 26.37 18.97 10.66
CA ARG A 533 25.50 19.64 11.63
C ARG A 533 26.29 20.35 12.74
N THR A 534 27.44 19.81 13.15
CA THR A 534 28.32 20.46 14.14
C THR A 534 28.98 21.71 13.56
N ILE A 535 29.29 21.73 12.25
CA ILE A 535 29.79 22.93 11.56
C ILE A 535 28.71 24.02 11.55
N GLN A 536 27.44 23.68 11.29
CA GLN A 536 26.33 24.63 11.35
C GLN A 536 25.97 25.06 12.78
N GLU A 537 26.18 24.20 13.77
CA GLU A 537 25.84 24.43 15.17
C GLU A 537 27.07 24.18 16.08
N PRO A 538 28.04 25.12 16.17
CA PRO A 538 29.32 24.88 16.86
C PRO A 538 29.17 24.48 18.34
N TRP A 539 28.14 24.99 19.04
CA TRP A 539 27.86 24.64 20.44
C TRP A 539 27.54 23.15 20.63
N ARG A 540 27.16 22.44 19.56
CA ARG A 540 26.84 21.02 19.57
C ARG A 540 28.07 20.14 19.84
N ILE A 541 29.29 20.69 19.72
CA ILE A 541 30.53 19.96 20.02
C ILE A 541 30.54 19.35 21.42
N ARG A 542 29.91 20.00 22.41
CA ARG A 542 29.75 19.49 23.77
C ARG A 542 28.93 18.19 23.84
N ARG A 543 27.95 18.04 22.94
CA ARG A 543 27.16 16.80 22.81
C ARG A 543 27.94 15.73 22.06
N VAL A 544 28.59 16.12 20.97
CA VAL A 544 29.38 15.22 20.10
C VAL A 544 30.59 14.64 20.83
N ALA A 545 31.17 15.37 21.80
CA ALA A 545 32.25 14.89 22.66
C ALA A 545 31.88 13.64 23.49
N ARG A 546 30.59 13.27 23.57
CA ARG A 546 30.14 12.03 24.21
C ARG A 546 30.13 10.81 23.26
N LEU A 547 30.25 11.00 21.94
CA LEU A 547 30.29 9.89 20.98
C LEU A 547 31.49 8.94 21.18
N PRO A 548 32.71 9.40 21.54
CA PRO A 548 33.81 8.49 21.90
C PRO A 548 33.46 7.57 23.07
N LYS A 549 32.76 8.08 24.10
CA LYS A 549 32.26 7.26 25.23
C LYS A 549 31.28 6.19 24.73
N PHE A 550 30.36 6.55 23.82
CA PHE A 550 29.46 5.58 23.19
C PHE A 550 30.24 4.48 22.44
N ALA A 551 31.19 4.87 21.58
CA ALA A 551 31.98 3.92 20.81
C ALA A 551 32.81 2.97 21.69
N PHE A 552 33.44 3.50 22.75
CA PHE A 552 34.16 2.71 23.73
C PHE A 552 33.26 1.69 24.43
N LEU A 553 32.07 2.10 24.87
CA LEU A 553 31.12 1.19 25.53
C LEU A 553 30.59 0.11 24.60
N VAL A 554 30.36 0.41 23.32
CA VAL A 554 29.97 -0.61 22.32
C VAL A 554 31.10 -1.61 22.10
N LEU A 555 32.35 -1.14 22.01
CA LEU A 555 33.51 -2.01 21.88
C LEU A 555 33.69 -2.89 23.13
N TRP A 556 33.49 -2.31 24.31
CA TRP A 556 33.52 -3.04 25.57
C TRP A 556 32.44 -4.13 25.62
N GLU A 557 31.22 -3.81 25.20
CA GLU A 557 30.11 -4.77 25.12
C GLU A 557 30.41 -5.90 24.13
N LYS A 558 31.08 -5.61 23.01
CA LYS A 558 31.54 -6.65 22.08
C LYS A 558 32.58 -7.59 22.69
N LEU A 559 33.52 -7.06 23.47
CA LEU A 559 34.66 -7.81 24.00
C LEU A 559 34.32 -8.58 25.30
N PHE A 560 33.47 -8.00 26.15
CA PHE A 560 33.19 -8.50 27.50
C PHE A 560 31.71 -8.72 27.80
N GLY A 561 30.81 -8.38 26.87
CA GLY A 561 29.38 -8.64 27.03
C GLY A 561 29.10 -10.14 27.05
N LYS A 562 28.42 -10.61 28.10
CA LYS A 562 27.89 -11.97 28.12
C LYS A 562 26.92 -12.15 26.95
N ARG A 563 27.03 -13.27 26.23
CA ARG A 563 26.00 -13.76 25.29
C ARG A 563 24.75 -14.20 26.08
N GLU A 564 24.12 -13.30 26.82
CA GLU A 564 22.83 -13.57 27.45
C GLU A 564 21.72 -13.26 26.43
N GLU A 565 20.91 -14.27 26.13
CA GLU A 565 19.64 -14.25 25.40
C GLU A 565 19.70 -14.10 23.86
N ARG A 566 19.98 -15.24 23.20
CA ARG A 566 19.74 -15.47 21.76
C ARG A 566 18.50 -16.35 21.50
N GLN A 567 17.64 -16.51 22.51
CA GLN A 567 16.35 -17.19 22.40
C GLN A 567 15.28 -16.17 22.73
N ASP A 568 14.57 -15.71 21.69
CA ASP A 568 13.12 -15.49 21.66
C ASP A 568 12.71 -14.99 20.27
#